data_AF-A0A3A8UU40-F1
#
_entry.id   AF-A0A3A8UU40-F1
#
_cell.length_a   1.000
_cell.length_b   1.000
_cell.length_c   1.000
_cell.angle_alpha   90.00
_cell.angle_beta   90.00
_cell.angle_gamma   90.00
#
_symmetry.space_group_name_H-M   'P 1'
#
loop_
_entity.id
_entity.type
_entity.pdbx_description
1 polymer ?
#
loop_
_entity_poly.entity_id
_entity_poly.type
_entity_poly.pdbx_seq_one_letter_code
_entity_poly.pdbx_strand_id
1 'polypeptide(L)'
;MQTDFKLYKVDMKYIRNLHNIDDKMLSVSPQAGKDNRVFIGIVVICGIHKYCIPLSSPKEKHKNMKNSMDFSKIEVNGNLLGVLNFNLMIPIEEEQSEMVSDE
;
A
#
# COMPACT_ATOMS: atom_id res chain seq x y z
N MET A 1 16.27 2.57 15.71
CA MET A 1 15.83 3.81 15.06
C MET A 1 14.37 3.62 14.69
N GLN A 2 13.48 4.36 15.34
CA GLN A 2 12.07 4.36 14.96
C GLN A 2 11.95 5.39 13.84
N THR A 3 12.02 4.90 12.60
CA THR A 3 11.70 5.72 11.44
C THR A 3 10.19 5.72 11.29
N ASP A 4 9.58 6.90 11.29
CA ASP A 4 8.16 7.04 10.95
C ASP A 4 7.93 6.52 9.54
N PHE A 5 6.90 5.69 9.38
CA PHE A 5 6.48 5.29 8.05
C PHE A 5 5.99 6.53 7.29
N LYS A 6 6.34 6.59 6.00
CA LYS A 6 5.92 7.66 5.11
C LYS A 6 4.86 7.14 4.13
N LEU A 7 4.04 8.07 3.66
CA LEU A 7 3.06 7.82 2.61
C LEU A 7 3.69 8.13 1.26
N TYR A 8 3.34 7.33 0.25
CA TYR A 8 3.83 7.46 -1.10
C TYR A 8 2.70 7.39 -2.10
N LYS A 9 2.78 8.21 -3.14
CA LYS A 9 2.11 7.94 -4.42
C LYS A 9 3.08 7.20 -5.31
N VAL A 10 2.59 6.19 -6.02
CA VAL A 10 3.41 5.36 -6.92
C VAL A 10 3.01 5.64 -8.36
N ASP A 11 4.00 5.71 -9.23
CA ASP A 11 3.81 5.97 -10.65
C ASP A 11 2.83 4.97 -11.29
N MET A 12 1.88 5.50 -12.05
CA MET A 12 0.80 4.71 -12.64
C MET A 12 1.31 3.76 -13.73
N LYS A 13 2.35 4.15 -14.49
CA LYS A 13 2.93 3.28 -15.51
C LYS A 13 3.62 2.09 -14.84
N TYR A 14 4.31 2.31 -13.73
CA TYR A 14 4.89 1.24 -12.92
C TYR A 14 3.83 0.26 -12.40
N ILE A 15 2.77 0.74 -11.75
CA ILE A 15 1.66 -0.11 -11.26
C ILE A 15 1.00 -0.87 -12.41
N ARG A 16 0.81 -0.23 -13.58
CA ARG A 16 0.24 -0.90 -14.76
C ARG A 16 1.13 -2.03 -15.26
N ASN A 17 2.45 -1.84 -15.25
CA ASN A 17 3.41 -2.87 -15.64
C ASN A 17 3.35 -4.05 -14.66
N LEU A 18 3.27 -3.80 -13.36
CA LEU A 18 3.09 -4.84 -12.35
C LEU A 18 1.76 -5.58 -12.54
N HIS A 19 0.66 -4.87 -12.82
CA HIS A 19 -0.65 -5.47 -13.07
C HIS A 19 -0.67 -6.37 -14.32
N ASN A 20 0.14 -6.07 -15.33
CA ASN A 20 0.27 -6.94 -16.50
C ASN A 20 0.99 -8.27 -16.18
N ILE A 21 1.71 -8.33 -15.06
CA ILE A 21 2.41 -9.52 -14.58
C ILE A 21 1.56 -10.28 -13.54
N ASP A 22 0.94 -9.55 -12.61
CA ASP A 22 0.07 -10.08 -11.56
C ASP A 22 -1.24 -9.26 -11.50
N ASP A 23 -2.35 -9.89 -11.87
CA ASP A 23 -3.67 -9.27 -11.95
C ASP A 23 -4.28 -8.90 -10.59
N LYS A 24 -3.67 -9.32 -9.48
CA LYS A 24 -4.06 -8.93 -8.11
C LYS A 24 -3.59 -7.53 -7.76
N MET A 25 -2.69 -6.95 -8.56
CA MET A 25 -2.16 -5.61 -8.31
C MET A 25 -3.26 -4.56 -8.35
N LEU A 26 -3.25 -3.69 -7.36
CA LEU A 26 -4.34 -2.75 -7.22
C LEU A 26 -4.12 -1.52 -8.11
N SER A 27 -5.01 -1.32 -9.10
CA SER A 27 -4.96 -0.18 -10.02
C SER A 27 -4.94 1.19 -9.32
N VAL A 28 -4.05 2.08 -9.73
CA VAL A 28 -3.98 3.49 -9.28
C VAL A 28 -4.49 4.48 -10.34
N SER A 29 -5.28 3.98 -11.29
CA SER A 29 -5.76 4.77 -12.43
C SER A 29 -6.89 5.75 -12.04
N PRO A 30 -6.82 7.03 -12.47
CA PRO A 30 -7.90 7.99 -12.34
C PRO A 30 -9.18 7.55 -13.05
N GLN A 31 -9.05 6.86 -14.19
CA GLN A 31 -10.20 6.34 -14.94
C GLN A 31 -11.00 5.30 -14.12
N ALA A 32 -10.35 4.61 -13.18
CA ALA A 32 -10.98 3.71 -12.23
C ALA A 32 -11.37 4.38 -10.90
N GLY A 33 -11.12 5.68 -10.75
CA GLY A 33 -11.30 6.44 -9.51
C GLY A 33 -10.41 5.93 -8.38
N LYS A 34 -9.17 5.51 -8.69
CA LYS A 34 -8.20 4.92 -7.73
C LYS A 34 -6.88 5.67 -7.63
N ASP A 35 -6.80 6.86 -8.21
CA ASP A 35 -5.66 7.77 -8.19
C ASP A 35 -5.30 8.31 -6.79
N ASN A 36 -6.27 8.27 -5.85
CA ASN A 36 -6.02 8.62 -4.44
C ASN A 36 -5.37 7.49 -3.62
N ARG A 37 -5.02 6.35 -4.22
CA ARG A 37 -4.36 5.28 -3.47
C ARG A 37 -2.95 5.68 -3.07
N VAL A 38 -2.71 5.64 -1.77
CA VAL A 38 -1.38 5.82 -1.17
C VAL A 38 -0.81 4.49 -0.71
N PHE A 39 0.52 4.44 -0.65
CA PHE A 39 1.30 3.32 -0.17
C PHE A 39 2.05 3.73 1.09
N ILE A 40 2.22 2.79 2.03
CA ILE A 40 3.00 2.98 3.23
C ILE A 40 4.36 2.32 3.00
N GLY A 41 5.45 3.03 3.30
CA GLY A 41 6.79 2.50 3.08
C GLY A 41 7.89 3.25 3.84
N ILE A 42 9.11 2.74 3.84
CA ILE A 42 9.50 1.38 3.40
C ILE A 42 9.19 0.39 4.52
N VAL A 43 8.46 -0.69 4.21
CA VAL A 43 8.00 -1.67 5.22
C VAL A 43 9.02 -2.78 5.44
N VAL A 44 9.66 -3.26 4.36
CA VAL A 44 10.68 -4.32 4.39
C VAL A 44 11.74 -4.03 3.33
N ILE A 45 12.98 -4.42 3.63
CA ILE A 45 14.10 -4.44 2.66
C ILE A 45 14.54 -5.90 2.50
N CYS A 46 14.48 -6.42 1.27
CA CYS A 46 14.91 -7.77 0.90
C CYS A 46 16.09 -7.68 -0.08
N GLY A 47 17.31 -7.79 0.45
CA GLY A 47 18.52 -7.54 -0.34
C GLY A 47 18.58 -6.08 -0.79
N ILE A 48 18.52 -5.84 -2.10
CA ILE A 48 18.50 -4.48 -2.68
C ILE A 48 17.09 -3.91 -2.86
N HIS A 49 16.04 -4.74 -2.69
CA HIS A 49 14.66 -4.32 -2.98
C HIS A 49 14.01 -3.73 -1.72
N LYS A 50 13.47 -2.53 -1.86
CA LYS A 50 12.63 -1.87 -0.85
C LYS A 50 11.16 -2.14 -1.18
N TYR A 51 10.33 -2.39 -0.18
CA TYR A 51 8.91 -2.69 -0.38
C TYR A 51 7.99 -1.65 0.27
N CYS A 52 6.93 -1.28 -0.45
CA CYS A 52 5.81 -0.51 0.08
C CYS A 52 4.52 -1.32 -0.03
N ILE A 53 3.53 -0.97 0.79
CA ILE A 53 2.25 -1.69 0.89
C ILE A 53 1.10 -0.73 0.58
N PRO A 54 0.13 -1.11 -0.26
CA PRO A 54 -1.02 -0.25 -0.53
C PRO A 54 -1.90 -0.13 0.70
N LEU A 55 -2.23 1.10 1.08
CA LEU A 55 -3.24 1.38 2.10
C LEU A 55 -4.63 1.16 1.50
N SER A 56 -5.44 0.33 2.15
CA SER A 56 -6.81 0.04 1.70
C SER A 56 -7.84 0.54 2.70
N SER A 57 -8.87 1.23 2.20
CA SER A 57 -9.98 1.67 3.02
C SER A 57 -10.72 0.49 3.68
N PRO A 58 -11.34 0.70 4.85
CA PRO A 58 -12.22 -0.28 5.47
C PRO A 58 -13.35 -0.69 4.53
N LYS A 59 -13.71 -1.97 4.58
CA LYS A 59 -14.85 -2.57 3.88
C LYS A 59 -15.58 -3.46 4.86
N GLU A 60 -16.85 -3.77 4.59
CA GLU A 60 -17.67 -4.56 5.51
C GLU A 60 -17.02 -5.89 5.88
N LYS A 61 -16.45 -6.60 4.88
CA LYS A 61 -15.71 -7.85 5.12
C LYS A 61 -14.54 -7.71 6.10
N HIS A 62 -13.89 -6.54 6.14
CA HIS A 62 -12.72 -6.32 6.99
C HIS A 62 -13.10 -6.30 8.46
N LYS A 63 -14.33 -5.94 8.83
CA LYS A 63 -14.77 -5.99 10.23
C LYS A 63 -14.59 -7.37 10.84
N ASN A 64 -14.91 -8.41 10.06
CA ASN A 64 -14.86 -9.81 10.49
C ASN A 64 -13.52 -10.51 10.22
N MET A 65 -12.67 -9.95 9.35
CA MET A 65 -11.34 -10.49 9.11
C MET A 65 -10.47 -10.36 10.36
N LYS A 66 -9.60 -11.34 10.59
CA LYS A 66 -8.62 -11.31 11.69
C LYS A 66 -7.26 -10.92 11.13
N ASN A 67 -6.42 -10.34 11.98
CA ASN A 67 -5.02 -10.16 11.65
C ASN A 67 -4.36 -11.52 11.42
N SER A 68 -3.51 -11.60 10.41
CA SER A 68 -2.76 -12.78 9.99
C SER A 68 -1.37 -12.34 9.53
N MET A 69 -0.53 -13.31 9.15
CA MET A 69 0.81 -13.03 8.64
C MET A 69 0.79 -12.14 7.38
N ASP A 70 -0.27 -12.25 6.56
CA ASP A 70 -0.43 -11.54 5.29
C ASP A 70 -1.45 -10.40 5.33
N PHE A 71 -2.07 -10.12 6.48
CA PHE A 71 -3.09 -9.07 6.62
C PHE A 71 -3.08 -8.43 8.01
N SER A 72 -3.15 -7.10 8.07
CA SER A 72 -3.28 -6.35 9.33
C SER A 72 -4.31 -5.23 9.22
N LYS A 73 -5.09 -5.06 10.29
CA LYS A 73 -5.98 -3.92 10.48
C LYS A 73 -5.24 -2.73 11.05
N ILE A 74 -5.63 -1.53 10.62
CA ILE A 74 -5.25 -0.27 11.24
C ILE A 74 -6.43 0.19 12.07
N GLU A 75 -6.33 0.02 13.39
CA GLU A 75 -7.37 0.37 14.36
C GLU A 75 -6.84 1.40 15.35
N VAL A 76 -7.64 2.44 15.60
CA VAL A 76 -7.34 3.48 16.61
C VAL A 76 -8.59 3.68 17.46
N ASN A 77 -8.45 3.54 18.78
CA ASN A 77 -9.56 3.66 19.74
C ASN A 77 -10.77 2.77 19.39
N GLY A 78 -10.51 1.56 18.88
CA GLY A 78 -11.56 0.62 18.45
C GLY A 78 -12.19 0.91 17.09
N ASN A 79 -11.78 1.98 16.41
CA ASN A 79 -12.26 2.31 15.06
C ASN A 79 -11.31 1.77 13.98
N LEU A 80 -11.86 1.02 13.04
CA LEU A 80 -11.13 0.53 11.86
C LEU A 80 -10.94 1.68 10.86
N LEU A 81 -9.70 2.15 10.73
CA LEU A 81 -9.32 3.26 9.83
C LEU A 81 -8.85 2.77 8.47
N GLY A 82 -8.33 1.54 8.39
CA GLY A 82 -7.81 0.96 7.16
C GLY A 82 -7.31 -0.45 7.36
N VAL A 83 -6.81 -1.03 6.28
CA VAL A 83 -6.18 -2.35 6.30
C VAL A 83 -4.94 -2.37 5.43
N LEU A 84 -4.03 -3.25 5.78
CA LEU A 84 -2.77 -3.55 5.12
C LEU A 84 -2.82 -5.00 4.66
N ASN A 85 -2.62 -5.22 3.36
CA ASN A 85 -2.56 -6.56 2.79
C ASN A 85 -1.13 -6.85 2.33
N PHE A 86 -0.34 -7.53 3.16
CA PHE A 86 1.10 -7.72 2.94
C PHE A 86 1.40 -8.56 1.70
N ASN A 87 0.47 -9.44 1.30
CA ASN A 87 0.58 -10.17 0.03
C ASN A 87 0.40 -9.27 -1.22
N LEU A 88 0.02 -8.01 -1.06
CA LEU A 88 -0.05 -7.00 -2.12
C LEU A 88 1.06 -5.94 -2.01
N MET A 89 2.07 -6.16 -1.17
CA MET A 89 3.25 -5.29 -1.16
C MET A 89 3.97 -5.37 -2.50
N ILE A 90 4.55 -4.25 -2.92
CA ILE A 90 5.27 -4.15 -4.19
C ILE A 90 6.70 -3.66 -3.94
N PRO A 91 7.68 -4.11 -4.73
CA PRO A 91 8.98 -3.48 -4.73
C PRO A 91 8.85 -2.05 -5.24
N ILE A 92 9.70 -1.15 -4.78
CA ILE A 92 9.71 0.24 -5.20
C ILE A 92 11.14 0.77 -5.30
N GLU A 93 11.40 1.52 -6.37
CA GLU A 93 12.59 2.35 -6.53
C GLU A 93 12.23 3.84 -6.32
N GLU A 94 13.21 4.66 -5.98
CA GLU A 94 12.98 6.07 -5.62
C GLU A 94 12.35 6.84 -6.79
N GLU A 95 12.72 6.51 -8.02
CA GLU A 95 12.22 7.11 -9.25
C GLU A 95 10.74 6.78 -9.55
N GLN A 96 10.19 5.76 -8.90
CA GLN A 96 8.83 5.26 -9.14
C GLN A 96 7.83 5.76 -8.09
N SER A 97 8.29 6.50 -7.09
CA SER A 97 7.44 6.96 -5.99
C SER A 97 7.72 8.39 -5.59
N GLU A 98 6.66 9.08 -5.19
CA GLU A 98 6.72 10.41 -4.63
C GLU A 98 6.20 10.34 -3.20
N MET A 99 7.00 10.83 -2.24
CA MET A 99 6.57 10.93 -0.85
C MET A 99 5.46 11.98 -0.75
N VAL A 100 4.33 11.61 -0.15
CA VAL A 100 3.27 12.55 0.19
C VAL A 100 3.75 13.40 1.36
N SER A 101 3.91 14.71 1.13
CA SER A 101 4.20 15.67 2.19
C SER A 101 2.94 15.95 3.01
N ASP A 102 3.10 16.02 4.33
CA ASP A 102 2.09 16.63 5.20
C ASP A 102 2.10 18.14 4.91
N GLU A 103 1.01 18.67 4.32
CA GLU A 103 0.79 20.12 4.20
C GLU A 103 0.61 20.78 5.58
#